data_AF-A0A706WS91-F1
#
_entry.id   AF-A0A706WS91-F1
#
_cell.length_a   1.000
_cell.length_b   1.000
_cell.length_c   1.000
_cell.angle_alpha   90.00
_cell.angle_beta   90.00
_cell.angle_gamma   90.00
#
_symmetry.space_group_name_H-M   'P 1'
#
loop_
_entity.id
_entity.type
_entity.pdbx_description
1 polymer ?
#
loop_
_entity_poly.entity_id
_entity_poly.type
_entity_poly.pdbx_seq_one_letter_code
_entity_poly.pdbx_strand_id
1 'polypeptide(L)'
;MLKDNQKHNESVAPNSAFLSELQRALPEFFTADRYNEQGELIAKGGFDLARFERALKARNIDELTSGYQIDFIGKDYAKKQAGEKSVTVIVPDVEHNTLAENKNSHNLFLTGDNLDVLRHLQNNYADTVDMIYIDPPYNTGSDGFVYPDHFEYSDRALQDMFGLNDTELARLKSIQGKSTHSAWLSFMYPRLFLARKLLK
;
A
#
# COMPACT_ATOMS: atom_id res chain seq x y z
N MET A 1 18.43 -4.22 -7.15
CA MET A 1 17.17 -4.64 -6.52
C MET A 1 16.76 -3.74 -5.35
N LEU A 2 17.47 -3.72 -4.20
CA LEU A 2 17.09 -2.85 -3.06
C LEU A 2 17.13 -1.35 -3.40
N LYS A 3 18.20 -0.88 -4.05
CA LYS A 3 18.30 0.52 -4.53
C LYS A 3 17.18 0.88 -5.53
N ASP A 4 16.71 -0.10 -6.32
CA ASP A 4 15.64 0.13 -7.29
C ASP A 4 14.27 0.19 -6.60
N ASN A 5 14.06 -0.62 -5.56
CA ASN A 5 12.86 -0.54 -4.71
C ASN A 5 12.82 0.78 -3.92
N GLN A 6 13.96 1.24 -3.40
CA GLN A 6 14.05 2.55 -2.74
C GLN A 6 13.66 3.70 -3.69
N LYS A 7 14.28 3.74 -4.89
CA LYS A 7 13.91 4.72 -5.93
C LYS A 7 12.45 4.62 -6.35
N HIS A 8 11.91 3.40 -6.43
CA HIS A 8 10.49 3.22 -6.73
C HIS A 8 9.61 3.80 -5.61
N ASN A 9 9.91 3.50 -4.34
CA ASN A 9 9.14 3.96 -3.18
C ASN A 9 9.15 5.48 -3.02
N GLU A 10 10.23 6.16 -3.42
CA GLU A 10 10.30 7.63 -3.51
C GLU A 10 9.28 8.20 -4.51
N SER A 11 8.96 7.46 -5.57
CA SER A 11 7.98 7.85 -6.57
C SER A 11 6.53 7.43 -6.25
N VAL A 12 6.33 6.64 -5.19
CA VAL A 12 4.99 6.15 -4.79
C VAL A 12 4.24 7.27 -4.09
N ALA A 13 3.12 7.67 -4.70
CA ALA A 13 2.13 8.59 -4.16
C ALA A 13 0.95 7.81 -3.53
N PRO A 14 0.08 8.47 -2.74
CA PRO A 14 -1.04 7.80 -2.06
C PRO A 14 -2.02 7.09 -3.01
N ASN A 15 -2.16 7.58 -4.23
CA ASN A 15 -3.03 7.00 -5.27
C ASN A 15 -2.28 6.07 -6.24
N SER A 16 -0.97 5.85 -6.09
CA SER A 16 -0.18 5.04 -7.05
C SER A 16 -0.68 3.60 -7.16
N ALA A 17 -1.06 2.98 -6.03
CA ALA A 17 -1.62 1.63 -6.02
C ALA A 17 -2.94 1.56 -6.80
N PHE A 18 -3.82 2.54 -6.59
CA PHE A 18 -5.10 2.64 -7.29
C PHE A 18 -4.93 2.90 -8.79
N LEU A 19 -4.04 3.82 -9.17
CA LEU A 19 -3.77 4.09 -10.58
C LEU A 19 -3.18 2.88 -11.31
N SER A 20 -2.31 2.11 -10.64
CA SER A 20 -1.75 0.88 -11.20
C SER A 20 -2.82 -0.19 -11.43
N GLU A 21 -3.78 -0.30 -10.51
CA GLU A 21 -4.90 -1.20 -10.64
C GLU A 21 -5.85 -0.79 -11.77
N LEU A 22 -6.19 0.50 -11.86
CA LEU A 22 -6.95 1.05 -12.97
C LEU A 22 -6.25 0.81 -14.32
N GLN A 23 -4.94 0.98 -14.40
CA GLN A 23 -4.18 0.77 -15.63
C GLN A 23 -4.20 -0.69 -16.07
N ARG A 24 -4.15 -1.63 -15.12
CA ARG A 24 -4.25 -3.06 -15.40
C ARG A 24 -5.65 -3.46 -15.85
N ALA A 25 -6.68 -2.92 -15.20
CA ALA A 25 -8.07 -3.29 -15.45
C ALA A 25 -8.68 -2.61 -16.68
N LEU A 26 -8.32 -1.34 -16.91
CA LEU A 26 -8.91 -0.49 -17.94
C LEU A 26 -7.82 0.30 -18.72
N PRO A 27 -6.90 -0.40 -19.40
CA PRO A 27 -5.77 0.23 -20.08
C PRO A 27 -6.18 1.24 -21.16
N GLU A 28 -7.38 1.09 -21.74
CA GLU A 28 -7.90 1.97 -22.78
C GLU A 28 -8.17 3.41 -22.29
N PHE A 29 -8.29 3.65 -20.99
CA PHE A 29 -8.45 5.00 -20.44
C PHE A 29 -7.12 5.64 -20.05
N PHE A 30 -5.99 5.03 -20.37
CA PHE A 30 -4.68 5.64 -20.16
C PHE A 30 -4.11 6.14 -21.48
N THR A 31 -3.60 7.37 -21.49
CA THR A 31 -2.88 7.92 -22.64
C THR A 31 -1.43 7.43 -22.62
N ALA A 32 -0.84 7.18 -23.78
CA ALA A 32 0.58 6.85 -23.87
C ALA A 32 1.49 8.06 -23.54
N ASP A 33 2.70 7.75 -23.07
CA ASP A 33 3.79 8.71 -22.95
C ASP A 33 4.11 9.33 -24.31
N ARG A 34 4.32 10.65 -24.35
CA ARG A 34 4.70 11.38 -25.56
C ARG A 34 6.18 11.72 -25.51
N TYR A 35 6.90 11.34 -26.55
CA TYR A 35 8.34 11.59 -26.70
C TYR A 35 8.61 12.57 -27.84
N ASN A 36 9.70 13.32 -27.77
CA ASN A 36 10.20 14.12 -28.89
C ASN A 36 10.96 13.24 -29.90
N GLU A 37 11.35 13.84 -31.02
CA GLU A 37 12.12 13.16 -32.08
C GLU A 37 13.49 12.67 -31.57
N GLN A 38 13.98 13.23 -30.47
CA GLN A 38 15.23 12.86 -29.80
C GLN A 38 15.04 11.76 -28.73
N GLY A 39 13.83 11.26 -28.53
CA GLY A 39 13.52 10.19 -27.57
C GLY A 39 13.36 10.65 -26.11
N GLU A 40 13.30 11.95 -25.84
CA GLU A 40 13.06 12.51 -24.52
C GLU A 40 11.56 12.63 -24.23
N LEU A 41 11.16 12.34 -22.99
CA LEU A 41 9.75 12.40 -22.56
C LEU A 41 9.25 13.85 -22.51
N ILE A 42 8.30 14.21 -23.39
CA ILE A 42 7.62 15.51 -23.41
C ILE A 42 6.50 15.54 -22.38
N ALA A 43 5.69 14.47 -22.32
CA ALA A 43 4.55 14.39 -21.44
C ALA A 43 4.32 12.94 -20.99
N LYS A 44 4.23 12.73 -19.68
CA LYS A 44 3.85 11.45 -19.11
C LYS A 44 2.36 11.21 -19.36
N GLY A 45 2.05 10.04 -19.90
CA GLY A 45 0.71 9.55 -20.06
C GLY A 45 -0.01 9.46 -18.72
N GLY A 46 -1.31 9.76 -18.71
CA GLY A 46 -2.13 9.74 -17.51
C GLY A 46 -3.48 9.10 -17.77
N PHE A 47 -4.29 9.05 -16.71
CA PHE A 47 -5.68 8.61 -16.79
C PHE A 47 -6.53 9.69 -17.47
N ASP A 48 -7.15 9.35 -18.60
CA ASP A 48 -8.09 10.20 -19.33
C ASP A 48 -9.48 10.09 -18.69
N LEU A 49 -9.68 10.91 -17.65
CA LEU A 49 -10.95 10.99 -16.93
C LEU A 49 -12.11 11.37 -17.87
N ALA A 50 -11.88 12.25 -18.85
CA ALA A 50 -12.93 12.68 -19.77
C ALA A 50 -13.38 11.53 -20.69
N ARG A 51 -12.45 10.69 -21.15
CA ARG A 51 -12.78 9.46 -21.89
C ARG A 51 -13.52 8.46 -21.00
N PHE A 52 -13.08 8.29 -19.75
CA PHE A 52 -13.74 7.41 -18.79
C PHE A 52 -15.17 7.87 -18.48
N GLU A 53 -15.38 9.14 -18.14
CA GLU A 53 -16.70 9.73 -17.89
C GLU A 53 -17.63 9.57 -19.11
N ARG A 54 -17.12 9.78 -20.33
CA ARG A 54 -17.92 9.56 -21.56
C ARG A 54 -18.33 8.09 -21.71
N ALA A 55 -17.46 7.15 -21.38
CA ALA A 55 -17.78 5.73 -21.41
C ALA A 55 -18.81 5.34 -20.33
N LEU A 56 -18.73 5.96 -19.14
CA LEU A 56 -19.70 5.75 -18.07
C LEU A 56 -21.08 6.36 -18.39
N LYS A 57 -21.13 7.53 -19.04
CA LYS A 57 -22.39 8.17 -19.46
C LYS A 57 -23.24 7.30 -20.38
N ALA A 58 -22.62 6.43 -21.19
CA ALA A 58 -23.34 5.48 -22.03
C ALA A 58 -24.09 4.39 -21.25
N ARG A 59 -23.78 4.18 -19.96
CA ARG A 59 -24.39 3.17 -19.09
C ARG A 59 -25.13 3.74 -17.86
N ASN A 60 -25.42 5.04 -17.87
CA ASN A 60 -26.32 5.71 -16.92
C ASN A 60 -26.01 5.45 -15.42
N ILE A 61 -24.83 5.84 -14.96
CA ILE A 61 -24.46 5.77 -13.53
C ILE A 61 -24.56 7.17 -12.93
N ASP A 62 -25.76 7.52 -12.47
CA ASP A 62 -26.05 8.71 -11.63
C ASP A 62 -25.90 8.37 -10.11
N GLU A 63 -25.20 7.28 -9.77
CA GLU A 63 -25.26 6.64 -8.45
C GLU A 63 -24.24 7.13 -7.41
N LEU A 64 -23.31 8.02 -7.76
CA LEU A 64 -22.19 8.37 -6.86
C LEU A 64 -22.31 9.75 -6.20
N THR A 65 -23.53 10.26 -6.02
CA THR A 65 -23.72 11.53 -5.28
C THR A 65 -23.86 11.35 -3.77
N SER A 66 -24.02 10.13 -3.24
CA SER A 66 -24.13 9.88 -1.80
C SER A 66 -23.29 8.69 -1.31
N GLY A 67 -21.97 8.79 -1.41
CA GLY A 67 -21.04 7.85 -0.77
C GLY A 67 -20.73 8.26 0.68
N TYR A 68 -21.06 7.43 1.66
CA TYR A 68 -20.54 7.60 3.02
C TYR A 68 -19.08 7.10 3.07
N GLN A 69 -18.15 7.95 3.49
CA GLN A 69 -16.74 7.60 3.63
C GLN A 69 -16.32 7.75 5.10
N ILE A 70 -15.58 6.76 5.60
CA ILE A 70 -14.81 6.90 6.84
C ILE A 70 -13.51 7.61 6.52
N ASP A 71 -13.28 8.75 7.16
CA ASP A 71 -12.04 9.49 7.10
C ASP A 71 -11.30 9.46 8.45
N PHE A 72 -9.97 9.45 8.43
CA PHE A 72 -9.14 9.31 9.62
C PHE A 72 -7.75 9.90 9.42
N ILE A 73 -7.11 10.30 10.52
CA ILE A 73 -5.76 10.87 10.49
C ILE A 73 -4.77 9.78 10.08
N GLY A 74 -3.96 10.04 9.05
CA GLY A 74 -3.00 9.08 8.52
C GLY A 74 -3.50 8.23 7.35
N LYS A 75 -4.72 8.46 6.86
CA LYS A 75 -5.30 7.71 5.73
C LYS A 75 -4.45 7.74 4.47
N ASP A 76 -3.96 8.91 4.05
CA ASP A 76 -3.12 9.01 2.85
C ASP A 76 -1.73 8.41 3.06
N TYR A 77 -1.19 8.49 4.28
CA TYR A 77 0.04 7.80 4.65
C TYR A 77 -0.13 6.27 4.55
N ALA A 78 -1.20 5.73 5.11
CA ALA A 78 -1.52 4.31 5.04
C ALA A 78 -1.73 3.82 3.59
N LYS A 79 -2.35 4.64 2.74
CA LYS A 79 -2.47 4.37 1.30
C LYS A 79 -1.12 4.35 0.58
N LYS A 80 -0.24 5.29 0.89
CA LYS A 80 1.13 5.31 0.36
C LYS A 80 1.86 4.02 0.75
N GLN A 81 1.83 3.64 2.03
CA GLN A 81 2.50 2.41 2.52
C GLN A 81 2.01 1.15 1.81
N ALA A 82 0.73 1.10 1.44
CA ALA A 82 0.13 0.00 0.70
C ALA A 82 0.61 -0.10 -0.77
N GLY A 83 1.14 0.99 -1.32
CA GLY A 83 1.72 1.05 -2.66
C GLY A 83 3.23 0.84 -2.72
N GLU A 84 3.91 0.78 -1.58
CA GLU A 84 5.37 0.63 -1.50
C GLU A 84 5.81 -0.83 -1.71
N LYS A 85 7.00 -1.00 -2.27
CA LYS A 85 7.71 -2.28 -2.34
C LYS A 85 8.56 -2.50 -1.09
N SER A 86 8.81 -3.76 -0.76
CA SER A 86 9.68 -4.10 0.35
C SER A 86 11.13 -3.63 0.12
N VAL A 87 11.74 -3.07 1.15
CA VAL A 87 13.17 -2.68 1.21
C VAL A 87 14.01 -3.66 2.04
N THR A 88 13.41 -4.77 2.47
CA THR A 88 14.07 -5.84 3.22
C THR A 88 14.38 -7.03 2.31
N VAL A 89 15.03 -8.06 2.85
CA VAL A 89 15.31 -9.32 2.16
C VAL A 89 14.84 -10.49 3.00
N ILE A 90 14.35 -11.56 2.35
CA ILE A 90 14.04 -12.82 3.02
C ILE A 90 15.32 -13.65 3.09
N VAL A 91 15.67 -14.10 4.29
CA VAL A 91 16.82 -14.98 4.53
C VAL A 91 16.30 -16.32 5.04
N PRO A 92 16.69 -17.46 4.43
CA PRO A 92 16.27 -18.76 4.91
C PRO A 92 17.00 -19.14 6.20
N ASP A 93 16.26 -19.70 7.16
CA ASP A 93 16.85 -20.45 8.27
C ASP A 93 17.32 -21.81 7.77
N VAL A 94 18.59 -21.90 7.36
CA VAL A 94 19.15 -23.11 6.74
C VAL A 94 19.14 -24.29 7.73
N GLU A 95 19.47 -24.05 8.99
CA GLU A 95 19.49 -25.10 10.00
C GLU A 95 18.10 -25.72 10.18
N HIS A 96 17.08 -24.88 10.40
CA HIS A 96 15.71 -25.35 10.56
C HIS A 96 15.15 -26.02 9.30
N ASN A 97 15.42 -25.45 8.11
CA ASN A 97 14.87 -25.93 6.85
C ASN A 97 15.51 -27.23 6.36
N THR A 98 16.72 -27.56 6.82
CA THR A 98 17.44 -28.80 6.42
C THR A 98 17.08 -30.02 7.26
N LEU A 99 16.35 -29.84 8.38
CA LEU A 99 15.86 -30.96 9.20
C LEU A 99 14.98 -31.91 8.37
N ALA A 100 15.06 -33.21 8.67
CA ALA A 100 14.42 -34.26 7.88
C ALA A 100 12.89 -34.09 7.80
N GLU A 101 12.28 -33.62 8.88
CA GLU A 101 10.86 -33.31 9.00
C GLU A 101 10.42 -32.07 8.20
N ASN A 102 11.33 -31.14 7.91
CA ASN A 102 11.01 -29.84 7.30
C ASN A 102 11.38 -29.77 5.82
N LYS A 103 12.36 -30.56 5.36
CA LYS A 103 12.96 -30.48 4.02
C LYS A 103 11.96 -30.51 2.86
N ASN A 104 10.86 -31.24 3.01
CA ASN A 104 9.82 -31.39 1.98
C ASN A 104 8.47 -30.77 2.39
N SER A 105 8.47 -29.91 3.42
CA SER A 105 7.27 -29.22 3.87
C SER A 105 6.75 -28.25 2.80
N HIS A 106 5.43 -28.20 2.64
CA HIS A 106 4.75 -27.16 1.85
C HIS A 106 4.28 -25.99 2.72
N ASN A 107 4.49 -26.06 4.04
CA ASN A 107 4.13 -25.01 4.98
C ASN A 107 5.28 -24.02 5.14
N LEU A 108 4.96 -22.73 5.17
CA LEU A 108 5.92 -21.64 5.34
C LEU A 108 5.68 -20.93 6.66
N PHE A 109 6.76 -20.64 7.39
CA PHE A 109 6.76 -19.79 8.56
C PHE A 109 7.72 -18.62 8.31
N LEU A 110 7.24 -17.39 8.47
CA LEU A 110 7.98 -16.17 8.19
C LEU A 110 8.00 -15.29 9.43
N THR A 111 9.19 -14.78 9.78
CA THR A 111 9.39 -13.90 10.94
C THR A 111 9.74 -12.49 10.48
N GLY A 112 9.05 -11.48 11.00
CA GLY A 112 9.28 -10.05 10.69
C GLY A 112 8.01 -9.21 10.85
N ASP A 113 8.07 -7.94 10.42
CA ASP A 113 6.85 -7.13 10.27
C ASP A 113 5.98 -7.73 9.16
N ASN A 114 4.73 -8.06 9.50
CA ASN A 114 3.78 -8.64 8.56
C ASN A 114 3.53 -7.74 7.34
N LEU A 115 3.65 -6.42 7.45
CA LEU A 115 3.50 -5.52 6.31
C LEU A 115 4.59 -5.78 5.24
N ASP A 116 5.85 -5.91 5.67
CA ASP A 116 6.96 -6.22 4.76
C ASP A 116 6.91 -7.65 4.22
N VAL A 117 6.48 -8.60 5.06
CA VAL A 117 6.24 -9.98 4.61
C VAL A 117 5.18 -10.02 3.51
N LEU A 118 4.05 -9.33 3.69
CA LEU A 118 2.99 -9.25 2.69
C LEU A 118 3.48 -8.61 1.38
N ARG A 119 4.32 -7.56 1.45
CA ARG A 119 4.95 -6.94 0.27
C ARG A 119 5.82 -7.92 -0.51
N HIS A 120 6.56 -8.80 0.18
CA HIS A 120 7.35 -9.85 -0.48
C HIS A 120 6.46 -10.91 -1.12
N LEU A 121 5.42 -11.35 -0.41
CA LEU A 121 4.50 -12.39 -0.89
C LEU A 121 3.72 -11.94 -2.14
N GLN A 122 3.40 -10.64 -2.25
CA GLN A 122 2.62 -10.11 -3.37
C GLN A 122 3.17 -10.49 -4.75
N ASN A 123 4.49 -10.59 -4.92
CA ASN A 123 5.07 -10.87 -6.24
C ASN A 123 4.82 -12.31 -6.72
N ASN A 124 4.74 -13.27 -5.80
CA ASN A 124 4.70 -14.71 -6.13
C ASN A 124 3.41 -15.41 -5.69
N TYR A 125 2.64 -14.78 -4.80
CA TYR A 125 1.43 -15.34 -4.18
C TYR A 125 0.18 -14.47 -4.42
N ALA A 126 0.22 -13.56 -5.39
CA ALA A 126 -0.98 -12.83 -5.80
C ALA A 126 -2.03 -13.81 -6.34
N ASP A 127 -3.28 -13.66 -5.90
CA ASP A 127 -4.41 -14.50 -6.31
C ASP A 127 -4.16 -16.03 -6.10
N THR A 128 -3.40 -16.42 -5.07
CA THR A 128 -3.12 -17.85 -4.77
C THR A 128 -3.64 -18.34 -3.43
N VAL A 129 -3.99 -17.45 -2.51
CA VAL A 129 -4.47 -17.79 -1.16
C VAL A 129 -5.99 -17.96 -1.15
N ASP A 130 -6.47 -19.08 -0.64
CA ASP A 130 -7.92 -19.37 -0.57
C ASP A 130 -8.59 -18.73 0.65
N MET A 131 -7.88 -18.63 1.78
CA MET A 131 -8.42 -18.12 3.04
C MET A 131 -7.33 -17.41 3.83
N ILE A 132 -7.69 -16.27 4.44
CA ILE A 132 -6.85 -15.55 5.40
C ILE A 132 -7.60 -15.49 6.73
N TYR A 133 -6.95 -15.98 7.78
CA TYR A 133 -7.37 -15.81 9.17
C TYR A 133 -6.35 -14.93 9.90
N ILE A 134 -6.82 -13.88 10.56
CA ILE A 134 -5.99 -12.98 11.35
C ILE A 134 -6.66 -12.68 12.68
N ASP A 135 -5.84 -12.53 13.72
CA ASP A 135 -6.25 -12.09 15.05
C ASP A 135 -5.47 -10.80 15.39
N PRO A 136 -5.87 -9.64 14.83
CA PRO A 136 -5.17 -8.38 15.05
C PRO A 136 -5.40 -7.87 16.49
N PRO A 137 -4.58 -6.93 17.00
CA PRO A 137 -4.87 -6.28 18.27
C PRO A 137 -6.26 -5.62 18.23
N TYR A 138 -7.07 -5.81 19.27
CA TYR A 138 -8.47 -5.36 19.30
C TYR A 138 -8.63 -3.88 19.70
N ASN A 139 -7.54 -3.25 20.17
CA ASN A 139 -7.51 -1.89 20.65
C ASN A 139 -8.50 -1.65 21.81
N THR A 140 -8.57 -2.58 22.75
CA THR A 140 -9.46 -2.50 23.93
C THR A 140 -8.92 -1.56 25.01
N GLY A 141 -7.67 -1.12 24.88
CA GLY A 141 -6.96 -0.28 25.86
C GLY A 141 -6.25 -1.10 26.95
N SER A 142 -6.57 -2.38 27.09
CA SER A 142 -5.89 -3.33 27.98
C SER A 142 -4.88 -4.22 27.25
N ASP A 143 -4.95 -4.25 25.92
CA ASP A 143 -4.14 -5.09 25.03
C ASP A 143 -2.78 -4.47 24.65
N GLY A 144 -2.50 -3.25 25.13
CA GLY A 144 -1.22 -2.60 24.95
C GLY A 144 -0.91 -2.18 23.51
N PHE A 145 -1.91 -2.17 22.61
CA PHE A 145 -1.70 -1.70 21.25
C PHE A 145 -1.32 -0.23 21.25
N VAL A 146 -0.19 0.09 20.62
CA VAL A 146 0.29 1.43 20.41
C VAL A 146 0.79 1.51 18.97
N TYR A 147 0.32 2.51 18.21
CA TYR A 147 0.84 2.71 16.86
C TYR A 147 2.35 2.94 16.94
N PRO A 148 3.16 2.20 16.16
CA PRO A 148 4.61 2.23 16.29
C PRO A 148 5.12 3.67 16.23
N ASP A 149 6.01 4.00 17.17
CA ASP A 149 6.43 5.36 17.47
C ASP A 149 7.22 6.05 16.34
N HIS A 150 7.47 5.37 15.21
CA HIS A 150 8.37 5.84 14.16
C HIS A 150 7.70 5.82 12.79
N PHE A 151 7.57 7.00 12.18
CA PHE A 151 7.40 7.10 10.73
C PHE A 151 8.74 6.80 10.04
N GLU A 152 8.66 6.15 8.89
CA GLU A 152 9.85 5.83 8.08
C GLU A 152 10.46 7.06 7.39
N TYR A 153 9.76 8.20 7.43
CA TYR A 153 10.11 9.43 6.70
C TYR A 153 10.31 10.61 7.65
N SER A 154 11.21 11.53 7.27
CA SER A 154 11.41 12.78 7.99
C SER A 154 10.20 13.70 7.86
N ASP A 155 10.04 14.61 8.83
CA ASP A 155 8.98 15.61 8.86
C ASP A 155 8.89 16.40 7.54
N ARG A 156 10.03 16.87 7.02
CA ARG A 156 10.11 17.58 5.75
C ARG A 156 9.65 16.72 4.57
N ALA A 157 10.08 15.46 4.53
CA ALA A 157 9.68 14.54 3.48
C ALA A 157 8.16 14.29 3.52
N LEU A 158 7.57 14.14 4.70
CA LEU A 158 6.12 14.00 4.86
C LEU A 158 5.37 15.27 4.39
N GLN A 159 5.86 16.46 4.75
CA GLN A 159 5.27 17.73 4.29
C GLN A 159 5.32 17.85 2.77
N ASP A 160 6.47 17.56 2.16
CA ASP A 160 6.65 17.64 0.70
C ASP A 160 5.78 16.59 -0.03
N MET A 161 5.68 15.37 0.51
CA MET A 161 4.91 14.26 -0.09
C MET A 161 3.40 14.47 -0.07
N PHE A 162 2.88 15.02 1.04
CA PHE A 162 1.44 15.12 1.28
C PHE A 162 0.93 16.57 1.21
N GLY A 163 1.82 17.54 0.96
CA GLY A 163 1.48 18.98 0.94
C GLY A 163 1.04 19.51 2.30
N LEU A 164 1.53 18.94 3.39
CA LEU A 164 1.07 19.26 4.76
C LEU A 164 1.73 20.55 5.26
N ASN A 165 0.93 21.40 5.88
CA ASN A 165 1.46 22.47 6.72
C ASN A 165 1.91 21.93 8.11
N ASP A 166 2.57 22.76 8.91
CA ASP A 166 3.08 22.36 10.23
C ASP A 166 1.98 21.84 11.18
N THR A 167 0.77 22.39 11.09
CA THR A 167 -0.38 21.97 11.92
C THR A 167 -0.89 20.60 11.50
N GLU A 168 -0.97 20.35 10.19
CA GLU A 168 -1.39 19.06 9.63
C GLU A 168 -0.34 17.97 9.88
N LEU A 169 0.95 18.30 9.77
CA LEU A 169 2.04 17.41 10.15
C LEU A 169 1.96 17.06 11.64
N ALA A 170 1.77 18.04 12.52
CA ALA A 170 1.58 17.79 13.95
C ALA A 170 0.36 16.90 14.22
N ARG A 171 -0.73 17.11 13.47
CA ARG A 171 -1.92 16.26 13.54
C ARG A 171 -1.62 14.84 13.07
N LEU A 172 -0.90 14.65 11.97
CA LEU A 172 -0.47 13.32 11.51
C LEU A 172 0.39 12.63 12.58
N LYS A 173 1.34 13.35 13.18
CA LYS A 173 2.21 12.81 14.23
C LYS A 173 1.49 12.53 15.55
N SER A 174 0.33 13.15 15.78
CA SER A 174 -0.46 12.89 16.99
C SER A 174 -0.95 11.46 17.14
N ILE A 175 -0.94 10.65 16.07
CA ILE A 175 -1.33 9.22 16.13
C ILE A 175 -0.19 8.33 16.66
N GLN A 176 1.06 8.79 16.61
CA GLN A 176 2.21 8.03 17.10
C GLN A 176 2.14 7.86 18.62
N GLY A 177 2.48 6.67 19.13
CA GLY A 177 2.43 6.43 20.56
C GLY A 177 1.01 6.43 21.13
N LYS A 178 -0.02 6.35 20.28
CA LYS A 178 -1.43 6.34 20.69
C LYS A 178 -2.16 5.08 20.23
N SER A 179 -3.24 4.81 20.94
CA SER A 179 -4.19 3.71 20.71
C SER A 179 -5.52 4.25 20.18
N THR A 180 -5.50 5.36 19.43
CA THR A 180 -6.73 5.94 18.85
C THR A 180 -7.21 5.12 17.65
N HIS A 181 -8.48 5.27 17.27
CA HIS A 181 -9.01 4.64 16.06
C HIS A 181 -8.22 5.03 14.80
N SER A 182 -7.74 6.28 14.70
CA SER A 182 -6.92 6.72 13.55
C SER A 182 -5.58 5.98 13.49
N ALA A 183 -4.94 5.76 14.65
CA ALA A 183 -3.73 4.96 14.78
C ALA A 183 -3.98 3.51 14.34
N TRP A 184 -5.03 2.87 14.87
CA TRP A 184 -5.36 1.49 14.53
C TRP A 184 -5.72 1.32 13.04
N LEU A 185 -6.52 2.24 12.48
CA LEU A 185 -6.87 2.22 11.06
C LEU A 185 -5.64 2.42 10.17
N SER A 186 -4.75 3.35 10.52
CA SER A 186 -3.49 3.58 9.79
C SER A 186 -2.59 2.34 9.82
N PHE A 187 -2.58 1.60 10.94
CA PHE A 187 -1.85 0.35 11.07
C PHE A 187 -2.48 -0.79 10.25
N MET A 188 -3.80 -0.99 10.31
CA MET A 188 -4.47 -2.12 9.68
C MET A 188 -4.66 -1.95 8.17
N TYR A 189 -4.89 -0.71 7.70
CA TYR A 189 -5.21 -0.44 6.30
C TYR A 189 -4.21 -1.05 5.30
N PRO A 190 -2.88 -0.79 5.36
CA PRO A 190 -1.97 -1.31 4.35
C PRO A 190 -1.84 -2.84 4.42
N ARG A 191 -1.97 -3.44 5.61
CA ARG A 191 -1.92 -4.89 5.83
C ARG A 191 -3.10 -5.59 5.18
N LEU A 192 -4.31 -5.11 5.44
CA LEU A 192 -5.53 -5.66 4.84
C LEU A 192 -5.56 -5.45 3.33
N PHE A 193 -5.10 -4.29 2.86
CA PHE A 193 -5.03 -3.99 1.43
C PHE A 193 -4.11 -4.96 0.69
N LEU A 194 -2.91 -5.24 1.22
CA LEU A 194 -2.00 -6.22 0.62
C LEU A 194 -2.49 -7.65 0.77
N ALA A 195 -3.05 -8.01 1.93
CA ALA A 195 -3.65 -9.34 2.16
C ALA A 195 -4.74 -9.66 1.13
N ARG A 196 -5.59 -8.68 0.80
CA ARG A 196 -6.63 -8.82 -0.24
C ARG A 196 -6.06 -9.18 -1.61
N LYS A 197 -4.85 -8.72 -1.94
CA LYS A 197 -4.19 -9.03 -3.23
C LYS A 197 -3.65 -10.46 -3.31
N LEU A 198 -3.49 -11.13 -2.17
CA LEU A 198 -3.08 -12.54 -2.13
C LEU A 198 -4.27 -13.48 -2.29
N LEU A 199 -5.47 -13.02 -1.91
CA LEU A 199 -6.71 -13.79 -2.01
C LEU A 199 -7.17 -13.96 -3.45
N LYS A 200 -7.59 -15.18 -3.80
CA LYS A 200 -8.28 -15.52 -5.06
C LYS A 200 -9.61 -14.81 -5.24
#